data_AF-A0A940NH49-F1
#
_entry.id   AF-A0A940NH49-F1
#
_cell.length_a   1.000
_cell.length_b   1.000
_cell.length_c   1.000
_cell.angle_alpha   90.00
_cell.angle_beta   90.00
_cell.angle_gamma   90.00
#
_symmetry.space_group_name_H-M   'P 1'
#
loop_
_entity.id
_entity.type
_entity.pdbx_description
1 polymer ?
#
loop_
_entity_poly.entity_id
_entity_poly.type
_entity_poly.pdbx_seq_one_letter_code
_entity_poly.pdbx_strand_id
1 'polypeptide(L)'
;MAVPGYQDFMYPFLKQLEDGKEYRLQDLYVILAKHFNLTDKDITEKLPSGKQTLIVNRIGWARTYLNKAGLIKVVRRAVFKITDEGLDVLKEPGLIRIDRKFLTRYGCFNEFINNTSNEKKTPEISINDERTPLELIDYNFNVLKNELQELLLEKILECSPSFFESMIVDLIVTMGYGGSVNDAGRAIGKTGDEGIDGIIKEDVLGLDMIYLQAKRWKVDSTVSRPDIQGFVGSLVGKKASKGIFITTAKFSKEARAYTESIEKRVILIDGQDLTNLMFKYNVGVSDEEVYTIKKIDLDFFEE
;
A
#
# COMPACT_ATOMS: atom_id res chain seq x y z
N MET A 1 19.27 -28.23 -5.61
CA MET A 1 17.87 -28.76 -5.68
C MET A 1 16.98 -27.53 -5.67
N ALA A 2 15.87 -27.48 -6.43
CA ALA A 2 15.05 -26.26 -6.41
C ALA A 2 14.65 -25.90 -4.97
N VAL A 3 14.83 -24.65 -4.56
CA VAL A 3 14.41 -24.19 -3.23
C VAL A 3 12.92 -24.56 -3.07
N PRO A 4 12.46 -25.11 -1.93
CA PRO A 4 11.05 -25.42 -1.68
C PRO A 4 10.17 -24.16 -1.64
N GLY A 5 8.85 -24.30 -1.81
CA GLY A 5 7.90 -23.18 -1.68
C GLY A 5 7.78 -22.69 -0.23
N TYR A 6 7.23 -21.49 -0.02
CA TYR A 6 7.12 -20.93 1.34
C TYR A 6 6.27 -21.78 2.30
N GLN A 7 5.22 -22.45 1.80
CA GLN A 7 4.39 -23.34 2.61
C GLN A 7 5.17 -24.57 3.09
N ASP A 8 6.10 -25.08 2.28
CA ASP A 8 6.91 -26.25 2.64
C ASP A 8 7.82 -25.96 3.85
N PHE A 9 8.16 -24.68 4.08
CA PHE A 9 8.93 -24.25 5.24
C PHE A 9 8.11 -24.13 6.53
N MET A 10 6.77 -24.03 6.49
CA MET A 10 5.97 -23.71 7.69
C MET A 10 6.05 -24.78 8.78
N TYR A 11 5.90 -26.06 8.42
CA TYR A 11 5.97 -27.15 9.39
C TYR A 11 7.40 -27.30 9.96
N PRO A 12 8.47 -27.40 9.15
CA PRO A 12 9.85 -27.44 9.67
C PRO A 12 10.23 -26.22 10.52
N PHE A 13 9.74 -25.02 10.16
CA PHE A 13 9.95 -23.81 10.94
C PHE A 13 9.32 -23.92 12.32
N LEU A 14 8.04 -24.33 12.40
CA LEU A 14 7.34 -24.48 13.68
C LEU A 14 7.99 -25.57 14.53
N LYS A 15 8.33 -26.71 13.92
CA LYS A 15 9.01 -27.84 14.56
C LYS A 15 10.36 -27.43 15.14
N GLN A 16 11.12 -26.56 14.47
CA GLN A 16 12.40 -26.08 15.01
C GLN A 16 12.26 -25.31 16.33
N LEU A 17 11.06 -24.77 16.62
CA LEU A 17 10.76 -24.03 17.85
C LEU A 17 10.12 -24.92 18.93
N GLU A 18 10.01 -26.24 18.73
CA GLU A 18 9.31 -27.17 19.64
C GLU A 18 9.89 -27.21 21.05
N ASP A 19 11.16 -26.83 21.21
CA ASP A 19 11.85 -26.78 22.50
C ASP A 19 11.46 -25.57 23.37
N GLY A 20 10.59 -24.69 22.86
CA GLY A 20 10.11 -23.51 23.56
C GLY A 20 11.16 -22.41 23.74
N LYS A 21 12.34 -22.51 23.10
CA LYS A 21 13.38 -21.49 23.16
C LYS A 21 13.13 -20.35 22.16
N GLU A 22 13.95 -19.31 22.29
CA GLU A 22 13.94 -18.15 21.41
C GLU A 22 14.96 -18.31 20.30
N TYR A 23 14.54 -18.06 19.06
CA TYR A 23 15.40 -18.18 17.88
C TYR A 23 15.45 -16.89 17.08
N ARG A 24 16.64 -16.50 16.62
CA ARG A 24 16.77 -15.41 15.65
C ARG A 24 16.41 -15.91 14.26
N LEU A 25 15.76 -15.05 13.48
CA LEU A 25 15.36 -15.39 12.11
C LEU A 25 16.57 -15.76 11.22
N GLN A 26 17.72 -15.12 11.44
CA GLN A 26 18.96 -15.44 10.72
C GLN A 26 19.43 -16.88 11.00
N ASP A 27 19.34 -17.34 12.25
CA ASP A 27 19.71 -18.70 12.62
C ASP A 27 18.74 -19.71 11.97
N LEU A 28 17.46 -19.36 11.93
CA LEU A 28 16.43 -20.18 11.29
C LEU A 28 16.65 -20.33 9.78
N TYR A 29 17.19 -19.32 9.08
CA TYR A 29 17.57 -19.46 7.68
C TYR A 29 18.63 -20.55 7.48
N VAL A 30 19.66 -20.57 8.33
CA VAL A 30 20.75 -21.55 8.26
C VAL A 30 20.24 -22.95 8.60
N ILE A 31 19.44 -23.06 9.66
CA ILE A 31 18.91 -24.35 10.13
C ILE A 31 17.97 -24.96 9.08
N LEU A 32 17.05 -24.17 8.53
CA LEU A 32 16.10 -24.65 7.51
C LEU A 32 16.78 -24.93 6.18
N ALA A 33 17.82 -24.17 5.80
CA ALA A 33 18.63 -24.49 4.63
C ALA A 33 19.28 -25.88 4.76
N LYS A 34 19.83 -26.19 5.95
CA LYS A 34 20.40 -27.51 6.25
C LYS A 34 19.34 -28.60 6.27
N HIS A 35 18.16 -28.34 6.83
CA HIS A 35 17.05 -29.30 6.88
C HIS A 35 16.66 -29.80 5.48
N PHE A 36 16.64 -28.90 4.49
CA PHE A 36 16.32 -29.22 3.10
C PHE A 36 17.54 -29.61 2.24
N ASN A 37 18.73 -29.76 2.84
CA ASN A 37 19.99 -30.04 2.12
C ASN A 37 20.23 -29.07 0.95
N LEU A 38 19.95 -27.79 1.14
CA LEU A 38 20.15 -26.76 0.12
C LEU A 38 21.65 -26.54 -0.12
N THR A 39 22.04 -26.48 -1.38
CA THR A 39 23.43 -26.19 -1.77
C THR A 39 23.72 -24.70 -1.68
N ASP A 40 25.00 -24.31 -1.68
CA ASP A 40 25.39 -22.89 -1.69
C ASP A 40 24.80 -22.14 -2.90
N LYS A 41 24.64 -22.84 -4.04
CA LYS A 41 23.97 -22.30 -5.23
C LYS A 41 22.49 -22.00 -4.96
N ASP A 42 21.80 -22.89 -4.25
CA ASP A 42 20.37 -22.72 -3.92
C ASP A 42 20.18 -21.61 -2.85
N ILE A 43 21.13 -21.49 -1.91
CA ILE A 43 21.11 -20.44 -0.87
C ILE A 43 21.39 -19.06 -1.46
N THR A 44 22.28 -18.98 -2.45
CA THR A 44 22.64 -17.72 -3.14
C THR A 44 21.73 -17.39 -4.31
N GLU A 45 20.80 -18.29 -4.67
CA GLU A 45 19.79 -18.04 -5.70
C GLU A 45 18.98 -16.79 -5.34
N LYS A 46 19.06 -15.79 -6.21
CA LYS A 46 18.36 -14.52 -6.03
C LYS A 46 16.97 -14.59 -6.61
N LEU A 47 16.05 -13.82 -6.03
CA LEU A 47 14.82 -13.47 -6.72
C LEU A 47 15.13 -12.78 -8.06
N PRO A 48 14.20 -12.78 -9.02
CA PRO A 48 14.35 -12.01 -10.26
C PRO A 48 14.71 -10.53 -10.02
N SER A 49 14.28 -9.96 -8.89
CA SER A 49 14.62 -8.60 -8.42
C SER A 49 16.09 -8.39 -8.02
N GLY A 50 16.85 -9.45 -7.76
CA GLY A 50 18.28 -9.39 -7.42
C GLY A 50 18.64 -8.89 -6.01
N LYS A 51 17.66 -8.35 -5.26
CA LYS A 51 17.84 -7.74 -3.93
C LYS A 51 17.88 -8.73 -2.77
N GLN A 52 17.12 -9.81 -2.85
CA GLN A 52 17.01 -10.83 -1.81
C GLN A 52 17.18 -12.22 -2.42
N THR A 53 17.77 -13.13 -1.65
CA THR A 53 17.82 -14.55 -2.00
C THR A 53 16.44 -15.21 -1.84
N LEU A 54 16.11 -16.13 -2.74
CA LEU A 54 14.85 -16.86 -2.80
C LEU A 54 14.50 -17.53 -1.46
N ILE A 55 15.49 -18.10 -0.78
CA ILE A 55 15.33 -18.77 0.52
C ILE A 55 14.89 -17.80 1.64
N VAL A 56 15.53 -16.64 1.75
CA VAL A 56 15.21 -15.62 2.78
C VAL A 56 13.80 -15.10 2.57
N ASN A 57 13.38 -14.91 1.32
CA ASN A 57 12.01 -14.49 1.00
C ASN A 57 10.97 -15.54 1.44
N ARG A 58 11.17 -16.81 1.06
CA ARG A 58 10.22 -17.89 1.34
C ARG A 58 10.12 -18.24 2.83
N ILE A 59 11.23 -18.27 3.55
CA ILE A 59 11.21 -18.46 5.01
C ILE A 59 10.57 -17.24 5.71
N GLY A 60 10.80 -16.03 5.18
CA GLY A 60 10.15 -14.81 5.66
C GLY A 60 8.63 -14.89 5.61
N TRP A 61 8.06 -15.41 4.52
CA TRP A 61 6.62 -15.65 4.35
C TRP A 61 6.07 -16.73 5.27
N ALA A 62 6.76 -17.88 5.38
CA ALA A 62 6.38 -18.95 6.31
C ALA A 62 6.22 -18.42 7.74
N ARG A 63 7.23 -17.67 8.20
CA ARG A 63 7.23 -16.97 9.50
C ARG A 63 6.06 -15.99 9.64
N THR A 64 5.76 -15.18 8.62
CA THR A 64 4.63 -14.23 8.68
C THR A 64 3.32 -14.97 8.94
N TYR A 65 3.06 -16.04 8.20
CA TYR A 65 1.78 -16.77 8.27
C TYR A 65 1.63 -17.50 9.61
N LEU A 66 2.68 -18.16 10.08
CA LEU A 66 2.68 -18.79 11.41
C LEU A 66 2.43 -17.78 12.54
N ASN A 67 3.01 -16.58 12.44
CA ASN A 67 2.82 -15.52 13.43
C ASN A 67 1.39 -14.96 13.38
N LYS A 68 0.84 -14.72 12.18
CA LYS A 68 -0.54 -14.24 12.01
C LYS A 68 -1.58 -15.29 12.43
N ALA A 69 -1.25 -16.57 12.37
CA ALA A 69 -2.05 -17.64 12.94
C ALA A 69 -1.88 -17.85 14.45
N GLY A 70 -1.02 -17.07 15.10
CA GLY A 70 -0.78 -17.17 16.54
C GLY A 70 -0.01 -18.42 16.95
N LEU A 71 0.62 -19.14 16.02
CA LEU A 71 1.41 -20.35 16.32
C LEU A 71 2.83 -20.02 16.80
N ILE A 72 3.30 -18.81 16.49
CA ILE A 72 4.55 -18.26 16.99
C ILE A 72 4.31 -16.82 17.41
N LYS A 73 5.16 -16.29 18.29
CA LYS A 73 5.15 -14.90 18.71
C LYS A 73 6.51 -14.24 18.55
N VAL A 74 6.49 -12.92 18.33
CA VAL A 74 7.69 -12.08 18.34
C VAL A 74 8.03 -11.72 19.77
N VAL A 75 9.20 -12.12 20.26
CA VAL A 75 9.67 -11.73 21.60
C VAL A 75 10.38 -10.39 21.58
N ARG A 76 11.21 -10.17 20.55
CA ARG A 76 11.89 -8.91 20.22
C ARG A 76 12.21 -8.91 18.73
N ARG A 77 12.73 -7.80 18.19
CA ARG A 77 13.04 -7.64 16.77
C ARG A 77 13.78 -8.87 16.20
N ALA A 78 13.16 -9.52 15.22
CA ALA A 78 13.66 -10.72 14.54
C ALA A 78 13.92 -11.96 15.42
N VAL A 79 13.33 -12.02 16.62
CA VAL A 79 13.42 -13.17 17.54
C VAL A 79 12.03 -13.73 17.80
N PHE A 80 11.89 -15.04 17.61
CA PHE A 80 10.62 -15.75 17.62
C PHE A 80 10.64 -16.89 18.63
N LYS A 81 9.46 -17.21 19.17
CA LYS A 81 9.23 -18.34 20.06
C LYS A 81 7.86 -18.95 19.75
N ILE A 82 7.73 -20.27 19.88
CA ILE A 82 6.46 -20.97 19.72
C ILE A 82 5.45 -20.56 20.81
N THR A 83 4.17 -20.55 20.48
CA THR A 83 3.08 -20.37 21.44
C THR A 83 2.56 -21.72 21.94
N ASP A 84 1.68 -21.70 22.93
CA ASP A 84 1.03 -22.92 23.41
C ASP A 84 0.17 -23.54 22.29
N GLU A 85 -0.51 -22.71 21.50
CA GLU A 85 -1.24 -23.14 20.30
C GLU A 85 -0.31 -23.78 19.26
N GLY A 86 0.88 -23.22 19.05
CA GLY A 86 1.89 -23.80 18.16
C GLY A 86 2.39 -25.17 18.64
N LEU A 87 2.55 -25.35 19.95
CA LEU A 87 2.92 -26.64 20.53
C LEU A 87 1.81 -27.68 20.37
N ASP A 88 0.54 -27.28 20.50
CA ASP A 88 -0.59 -28.17 20.31
C ASP A 88 -0.74 -28.62 18.86
N VAL A 89 -0.45 -27.75 17.88
CA VAL A 89 -0.35 -28.12 16.46
C VAL A 89 0.66 -29.24 16.24
N LEU A 90 1.84 -29.16 16.87
CA LEU A 90 2.88 -30.19 16.70
C LEU A 90 2.51 -31.54 17.32
N LYS A 91 1.52 -31.58 18.24
CA LYS A 91 1.00 -32.81 18.82
C LYS A 91 -0.10 -33.46 17.95
N GLU A 92 -0.60 -32.78 16.92
CA GLU A 92 -1.63 -33.34 16.04
C GLU A 92 -1.11 -34.61 15.32
N PRO A 93 -1.76 -35.78 15.50
CA PRO A 93 -1.27 -37.03 14.95
C PRO A 93 -1.32 -37.02 13.43
N GLY A 94 -0.20 -37.33 12.79
CA GLY A 94 -0.07 -37.39 11.33
C GLY A 94 0.22 -36.05 10.65
N LEU A 95 0.44 -34.96 11.41
CA LEU A 95 0.80 -33.68 10.83
C LEU A 95 2.22 -33.68 10.24
N ILE A 96 2.29 -33.56 8.91
CA ILE A 96 3.55 -33.49 8.15
C ILE A 96 3.74 -32.19 7.38
N ARG A 97 2.68 -31.38 7.25
CA ARG A 97 2.65 -30.14 6.47
C ARG A 97 1.68 -29.15 7.10
N ILE A 98 2.09 -27.88 7.14
CA ILE A 98 1.23 -26.75 7.46
C ILE A 98 1.13 -25.91 6.18
N ASP A 99 -0.07 -25.76 5.64
CA ASP A 99 -0.38 -24.87 4.53
C ASP A 99 -1.39 -23.80 4.99
N ARG A 100 -1.76 -22.83 4.15
CA ARG A 100 -2.77 -21.84 4.57
C ARG A 100 -4.12 -22.48 4.84
N LYS A 101 -4.51 -23.52 4.11
CA LYS A 101 -5.77 -24.21 4.38
C LYS A 101 -5.79 -24.72 5.82
N PHE A 102 -4.68 -25.26 6.31
CA PHE A 102 -4.48 -25.59 7.72
C PHE A 102 -4.67 -24.35 8.61
N LEU A 103 -4.03 -23.22 8.28
CA LEU A 103 -4.05 -22.00 9.10
C LEU A 103 -5.41 -21.30 9.14
N THR A 104 -6.32 -21.54 8.18
CA THR A 104 -7.70 -20.99 8.22
C THR A 104 -8.55 -21.49 9.39
N ARG A 105 -8.05 -22.42 10.22
CA ARG A 105 -8.69 -22.79 11.49
C ARG A 105 -8.55 -21.72 12.58
N TYR A 106 -7.59 -20.80 12.44
CA TYR A 106 -7.30 -19.78 13.45
C TYR A 106 -8.03 -18.48 13.15
N GLY A 107 -8.83 -17.99 14.11
CA GLY A 107 -9.57 -16.73 13.99
C GLY A 107 -8.68 -15.56 13.62
N CYS A 108 -7.54 -15.38 14.30
CA CYS A 108 -6.56 -14.32 14.03
C CYS A 108 -5.98 -14.40 12.60
N PHE A 109 -5.80 -15.62 12.07
CA PHE A 109 -5.35 -15.82 10.70
C PHE A 109 -6.45 -15.45 9.70
N ASN A 110 -7.68 -15.84 9.98
CA ASN A 110 -8.82 -15.47 9.16
C ASN A 110 -9.08 -13.97 9.21
N GLU A 111 -8.91 -13.29 10.35
CA GLU A 111 -8.97 -11.83 10.42
C GLU A 111 -7.84 -11.18 9.61
N PHE A 112 -6.64 -11.74 9.62
CA PHE A 112 -5.56 -11.29 8.76
C PHE A 112 -5.93 -11.46 7.28
N ILE A 113 -6.41 -12.63 6.86
CA ILE A 113 -6.85 -12.88 5.48
C ILE A 113 -8.10 -12.05 5.14
N ASN A 114 -9.03 -11.82 6.07
CA ASN A 114 -10.33 -11.18 5.83
C ASN A 114 -10.32 -9.66 6.02
N ASN A 115 -9.43 -9.08 6.82
CA ASN A 115 -9.08 -7.67 6.71
C ASN A 115 -8.35 -7.40 5.39
N THR A 116 -7.72 -8.44 4.84
CA THR A 116 -7.31 -8.51 3.43
C THR A 116 -8.42 -9.08 2.53
N SER A 117 -9.69 -9.15 2.97
CA SER A 117 -10.80 -9.63 2.12
C SER A 117 -12.16 -8.91 2.18
N ASN A 118 -12.43 -8.03 3.16
CA ASN A 118 -13.54 -7.07 3.06
C ASN A 118 -13.22 -5.89 2.13
N GLU A 119 -11.96 -5.78 1.70
CA GLU A 119 -11.57 -5.58 0.31
C GLU A 119 -10.50 -6.64 0.03
N LYS A 120 -10.57 -7.32 -1.14
CA LYS A 120 -9.57 -8.27 -1.70
C LYS A 120 -9.90 -9.78 -1.56
N LYS A 121 -9.31 -10.58 -2.45
CA LYS A 121 -9.07 -12.02 -2.28
C LYS A 121 -7.58 -12.20 -2.47
N THR A 122 -6.81 -12.42 -1.42
CA THR A 122 -5.40 -12.84 -1.56
C THR A 122 -5.34 -14.22 -2.23
N PRO A 123 -4.77 -14.36 -3.46
CA PRO A 123 -4.18 -15.62 -3.89
C PRO A 123 -3.03 -15.93 -2.94
N GLU A 124 -3.13 -17.01 -2.19
CA GLU A 124 -2.27 -18.12 -2.57
C GLU A 124 -2.37 -18.55 -4.01
N ILE A 125 -1.21 -18.86 -4.59
CA ILE A 125 -1.07 -19.79 -5.70
C ILE A 125 -1.59 -21.14 -5.20
N SER A 126 -2.89 -21.32 -5.30
CA SER A 126 -3.56 -22.61 -5.28
C SER A 126 -3.12 -23.36 -6.53
N ILE A 127 -2.87 -24.67 -6.44
CA ILE A 127 -2.77 -25.55 -7.62
C ILE A 127 -4.13 -25.55 -8.40
N ASN A 128 -5.19 -25.00 -7.79
CA ASN A 128 -6.50 -24.67 -8.35
C ASN A 128 -6.78 -23.14 -8.34
N ASP A 129 -5.77 -22.27 -8.49
CA ASP A 129 -6.06 -20.86 -8.74
C ASP A 129 -6.50 -20.74 -10.20
N GLU A 130 -7.79 -20.50 -10.44
CA GLU A 130 -8.33 -20.29 -11.79
C GLU A 130 -7.79 -18.98 -12.42
N ARG A 131 -7.11 -18.14 -11.62
CA ARG A 131 -6.54 -16.89 -12.10
C ARG A 131 -5.32 -17.10 -12.97
N THR A 132 -5.25 -16.33 -14.05
CA THR A 132 -4.09 -16.35 -14.95
C THR A 132 -2.85 -15.76 -14.26
N PRO A 133 -1.63 -16.09 -14.71
CA PRO A 133 -0.41 -15.47 -14.19
C PRO A 133 -0.42 -13.94 -14.23
N LEU A 134 -1.09 -13.35 -15.24
CA LEU A 134 -1.22 -11.90 -15.36
C LEU A 134 -2.14 -11.32 -14.28
N GLU A 135 -3.23 -12.02 -13.96
CA GLU A 135 -4.13 -11.65 -12.86
C GLU A 135 -3.45 -11.78 -11.49
N LEU A 136 -2.56 -12.75 -11.32
CA LEU A 136 -1.73 -12.85 -10.11
C LEU A 136 -0.76 -11.67 -9.98
N ILE A 137 -0.17 -11.21 -11.08
CA ILE A 137 0.72 -10.04 -11.08
C ILE A 137 -0.08 -8.78 -10.73
N ASP A 138 -1.22 -8.54 -11.40
CA ASP A 138 -2.06 -7.38 -11.15
C ASP A 138 -2.57 -7.34 -9.71
N TYR A 139 -2.99 -8.49 -9.18
CA TYR A 139 -3.38 -8.60 -7.78
C TYR A 139 -2.26 -8.18 -6.84
N ASN A 140 -1.05 -8.74 -7.00
CA ASN A 140 0.07 -8.47 -6.12
C ASN A 140 0.56 -7.02 -6.26
N PHE A 141 0.53 -6.46 -7.46
CA PHE A 141 0.81 -5.04 -7.69
C PHE A 141 -0.13 -4.14 -6.88
N ASN A 142 -1.43 -4.44 -6.89
CA ASN A 142 -2.41 -3.70 -6.09
C ASN A 142 -2.20 -3.87 -4.57
N VAL A 143 -1.69 -5.02 -4.11
CA VAL A 143 -1.31 -5.18 -2.69
C VAL A 143 -0.16 -4.24 -2.32
N LEU A 144 0.93 -4.26 -3.09
CA LEU A 144 2.10 -3.41 -2.86
C LEU A 144 1.75 -1.93 -2.94
N LYS A 145 0.91 -1.56 -3.93
CA LYS A 145 0.42 -0.19 -4.08
C LYS A 145 -0.30 0.29 -2.83
N ASN A 146 -1.22 -0.50 -2.29
CA ASN A 146 -1.98 -0.12 -1.09
C ASN A 146 -1.08 0.03 0.14
N GLU A 147 -0.13 -0.90 0.35
CA GLU A 147 0.84 -0.80 1.45
C GLU A 147 1.68 0.48 1.34
N LEU A 148 2.12 0.83 0.13
CA LEU A 148 2.87 2.06 -0.11
C LEU A 148 2.01 3.31 0.14
N GLN A 149 0.72 3.29 -0.20
CA GLN A 149 -0.19 4.41 0.04
C GLN A 149 -0.43 4.66 1.52
N GLU A 150 -0.57 3.62 2.34
CA GLU A 150 -0.67 3.76 3.79
C GLU A 150 0.59 4.41 4.38
N LEU A 151 1.77 3.91 3.99
CA LEU A 151 3.05 4.49 4.40
C LEU A 151 3.22 5.94 3.94
N LEU A 152 2.77 6.25 2.73
CA LEU A 152 2.82 7.60 2.18
C LEU A 152 1.94 8.55 2.99
N LEU A 153 0.72 8.13 3.36
CA LEU A 153 -0.18 8.93 4.19
C LEU A 153 0.41 9.20 5.58
N GLU A 154 1.03 8.20 6.20
CA GLU A 154 1.76 8.38 7.47
C GLU A 154 2.86 9.43 7.34
N LYS A 155 3.66 9.38 6.26
CA LYS A 155 4.70 10.38 6.00
C LYS A 155 4.17 11.78 5.79
N ILE A 156 3.05 11.93 5.06
CA ILE A 156 2.39 13.22 4.88
C ILE A 156 1.96 13.82 6.22
N LEU A 157 1.47 13.00 7.15
CA LEU A 157 1.05 13.44 8.47
C LEU A 157 2.22 13.85 9.38
N GLU A 158 3.42 13.30 9.18
CA GLU A 158 4.65 13.70 9.88
C GLU A 158 5.21 15.05 9.37
N CYS A 159 4.86 15.46 8.14
CA CYS A 159 5.38 16.69 7.54
C CYS A 159 4.80 17.97 8.16
N SER A 160 5.53 19.07 7.97
CA SER A 160 5.07 20.41 8.37
C SER A 160 3.89 20.89 7.49
N PRO A 161 3.00 21.76 8.00
CA PRO A 161 1.90 22.31 7.20
C PRO A 161 2.34 23.00 5.91
N SER A 162 3.43 23.77 5.96
CA SER A 162 3.96 24.46 4.77
C SER A 162 4.52 23.49 3.72
N PHE A 163 5.16 22.40 4.17
CA PHE A 163 5.60 21.35 3.24
C PHE A 163 4.40 20.65 2.59
N PHE A 164 3.34 20.36 3.35
CA PHE A 164 2.13 19.77 2.82
C PHE A 164 1.50 20.65 1.73
N GLU A 165 1.36 21.95 1.98
CA GLU A 165 0.86 22.91 0.98
C GLU A 165 1.71 22.91 -0.31
N SER A 166 3.04 22.98 -0.18
CA SER A 166 3.95 22.91 -1.32
C SER A 166 3.81 21.60 -2.10
N MET A 167 3.76 20.47 -1.41
CA MET A 167 3.60 19.14 -2.00
C MET A 167 2.29 19.01 -2.78
N ILE A 168 1.20 19.59 -2.26
CA ILE A 168 -0.08 19.63 -2.96
C ILE A 168 0.02 20.44 -4.25
N VAL A 169 0.67 21.60 -4.21
CA VAL A 169 0.90 22.40 -5.43
C VAL A 169 1.72 21.61 -6.44
N ASP A 170 2.83 20.99 -6.01
CA ASP A 170 3.68 20.15 -6.87
C ASP A 170 2.89 19.00 -7.51
N LEU A 171 1.99 18.37 -6.75
CA LEU A 171 1.11 17.33 -7.27
C LEU A 171 0.21 17.85 -8.39
N ILE A 172 -0.49 18.96 -8.16
CA ILE A 172 -1.42 19.53 -9.13
C ILE A 172 -0.66 20.00 -10.39
N VAL A 173 0.55 20.53 -10.24
CA VAL A 173 1.41 20.89 -11.39
C VAL A 173 1.87 19.67 -12.17
N THR A 174 2.28 18.61 -11.48
CA THR A 174 2.70 17.34 -12.12
C THR A 174 1.54 16.68 -12.86
N MET A 175 0.30 16.90 -12.41
CA MET A 175 -0.92 16.48 -13.11
C MET A 175 -1.20 17.28 -14.40
N GLY A 176 -0.46 18.35 -14.66
CA GLY A 176 -0.56 19.17 -15.87
C GLY A 176 -1.34 20.48 -15.72
N TYR A 177 -1.74 20.86 -14.51
CA TYR A 177 -2.36 22.15 -14.24
C TYR A 177 -1.29 23.23 -13.98
N GLY A 178 -1.63 24.51 -14.13
CA GLY A 178 -0.75 25.64 -13.82
C GLY A 178 -0.01 26.26 -15.02
N GLY A 179 -0.21 25.75 -16.24
CA GLY A 179 0.38 26.31 -17.45
C GLY A 179 1.88 26.03 -17.57
N SER A 180 2.69 27.03 -17.93
CA SER A 180 4.16 26.85 -18.00
C SER A 180 4.76 26.73 -16.60
N VAL A 181 5.74 25.83 -16.44
CA VAL A 181 6.41 25.48 -15.17
C VAL A 181 6.89 26.71 -14.37
N ASN A 182 7.21 27.82 -15.04
CA ASN A 182 7.68 29.06 -14.41
C ASN A 182 6.58 29.93 -13.76
N ASP A 183 5.31 29.72 -14.14
CA ASP A 183 4.16 30.49 -13.64
C ASP A 183 3.36 29.72 -12.56
N ALA A 184 3.44 28.39 -12.56
CA ALA A 184 2.68 27.54 -11.66
C ALA A 184 3.07 27.70 -10.18
N GLY A 185 4.35 27.97 -9.90
CA GLY A 185 4.87 28.20 -8.54
C GLY A 185 4.63 29.60 -7.97
N ARG A 186 4.05 30.54 -8.74
CA ARG A 186 3.93 31.96 -8.33
C ARG A 186 2.71 32.29 -7.48
N ALA A 187 1.78 31.36 -7.29
CA ALA A 187 0.54 31.60 -6.56
C ALA A 187 0.51 30.96 -5.16
N ILE A 188 1.67 30.89 -4.50
CA ILE A 188 1.76 30.74 -3.05
C ILE A 188 1.35 32.10 -2.46
N GLY A 189 0.04 32.34 -2.42
CA GLY A 189 -0.57 33.54 -1.89
C GLY A 189 -0.36 33.60 -0.38
N LYS A 190 0.21 34.72 0.07
CA LYS A 190 0.45 35.07 1.48
C LYS A 190 -0.73 34.65 2.37
N THR A 191 -0.37 33.97 3.45
CA THR A 191 -1.20 33.65 4.61
C THR A 191 -2.11 34.84 4.96
N GLY A 192 -3.43 34.69 4.82
CA GLY A 192 -4.37 35.74 5.25
C GLY A 192 -5.77 35.74 4.64
N ASP A 193 -6.01 35.12 3.48
CA ASP A 193 -7.30 35.25 2.79
C ASP A 193 -8.21 34.03 2.98
N GLU A 194 -9.16 34.17 3.91
CA GLU A 194 -10.47 33.50 3.88
C GLU A 194 -10.46 31.96 3.69
N GLY A 195 -9.38 31.27 4.07
CA GLY A 195 -9.26 29.82 4.00
C GLY A 195 -8.84 29.23 2.65
N ILE A 196 -8.38 30.03 1.69
CA ILE A 196 -7.78 29.54 0.43
C ILE A 196 -6.27 29.41 0.63
N ASP A 197 -5.75 28.21 0.36
CA ASP A 197 -4.34 27.87 0.59
C ASP A 197 -3.51 27.97 -0.71
N GLY A 198 -4.14 28.00 -1.90
CA GLY A 198 -3.46 28.21 -3.18
C GLY A 198 -4.39 28.53 -4.35
N ILE A 199 -3.84 29.05 -5.45
CA ILE A 199 -4.60 29.34 -6.68
C ILE A 199 -3.79 28.85 -7.89
N ILE A 200 -4.38 28.04 -8.77
CA ILE A 200 -3.68 27.47 -9.92
C ILE A 200 -4.44 27.79 -11.20
N LYS A 201 -3.73 28.17 -12.26
CA LYS A 201 -4.34 28.35 -13.60
C LYS A 201 -4.73 26.99 -14.16
N GLU A 202 -5.92 26.84 -14.71
CA GLU A 202 -6.31 25.58 -15.36
C GLU A 202 -5.59 25.38 -16.69
N ASP A 203 -5.38 26.48 -17.41
CA ASP A 203 -4.77 26.50 -18.73
C ASP A 203 -3.61 27.51 -18.80
N VAL A 204 -2.82 27.46 -19.87
CA VAL A 204 -1.64 28.32 -20.07
C VAL A 204 -2.01 29.81 -20.13
N LEU A 205 -3.18 30.14 -20.67
CA LEU A 205 -3.67 31.52 -20.78
C LEU A 205 -4.28 32.01 -19.45
N GLY A 206 -4.64 31.10 -18.54
CA GLY A 206 -5.22 31.40 -17.23
C GLY A 206 -6.63 31.98 -17.35
N LEU A 207 -7.42 31.49 -18.31
CA LEU A 207 -8.81 31.91 -18.48
C LEU A 207 -9.67 31.42 -17.33
N ASP A 208 -9.36 30.22 -16.82
CA ASP A 208 -9.95 29.68 -15.60
C ASP A 208 -8.90 29.50 -14.50
N MET A 209 -9.31 29.81 -13.27
CA MET A 209 -8.51 29.66 -12.05
C MET A 209 -9.15 28.60 -11.14
N ILE A 210 -8.33 27.69 -10.64
CA ILE A 210 -8.68 26.65 -9.69
C ILE A 210 -8.16 27.05 -8.32
N TYR A 211 -9.07 27.17 -7.37
CA TYR A 211 -8.74 27.53 -5.99
C TYR A 211 -8.53 26.29 -5.15
N LEU A 212 -7.46 26.25 -4.39
CA LEU A 212 -7.09 25.12 -3.56
C LEU A 212 -7.29 25.45 -2.08
N GLN A 213 -7.81 24.47 -1.35
CA GLN A 213 -7.75 24.43 0.10
C GLN A 213 -7.18 23.08 0.52
N ALA A 214 -6.13 23.10 1.34
CA ALA A 214 -5.40 21.91 1.77
C ALA A 214 -5.40 21.85 3.30
N LYS A 215 -6.09 20.86 3.86
CA LYS A 215 -6.21 20.67 5.31
C LYS A 215 -5.58 19.36 5.76
N ARG A 216 -4.48 19.45 6.49
CA ARG A 216 -3.84 18.30 7.12
C ARG A 216 -4.54 17.96 8.45
N TRP A 217 -5.48 17.03 8.41
CA TRP A 217 -6.25 16.57 9.57
C TRP A 217 -5.82 15.16 10.00
N LYS A 218 -6.16 14.76 11.23
CA LYS A 218 -5.94 13.37 11.66
C LYS A 218 -6.82 12.43 10.82
N VAL A 219 -6.32 11.24 10.51
CA VAL A 219 -7.02 10.24 9.68
C VAL A 219 -8.39 9.87 10.25
N ASP A 220 -8.52 9.80 11.58
CA ASP A 220 -9.78 9.51 12.27
C ASP A 220 -10.80 10.66 12.25
N SER A 221 -10.39 11.84 11.77
CA SER A 221 -11.31 12.97 11.61
C SER A 221 -12.17 12.76 10.36
N THR A 222 -13.34 13.38 10.35
CA THR A 222 -14.20 13.40 9.16
C THR A 222 -14.50 14.84 8.80
N VAL A 223 -14.20 15.22 7.56
CA VAL A 223 -14.57 16.53 7.00
C VAL A 223 -16.06 16.54 6.72
N SER A 224 -16.75 17.51 7.30
CA SER A 224 -18.19 17.59 7.33
C SER A 224 -18.72 18.62 6.32
N ARG A 225 -20.04 18.63 6.09
CA ARG A 225 -20.67 19.60 5.19
C ARG A 225 -20.37 21.07 5.57
N PRO A 226 -20.39 21.50 6.85
CA PRO A 226 -20.01 22.86 7.24
C PRO A 226 -18.62 23.28 6.75
N ASP A 227 -17.64 22.37 6.76
CA ASP A 227 -16.28 22.67 6.31
C ASP A 227 -16.26 22.98 4.81
N ILE A 228 -16.97 22.17 4.02
CA ILE A 228 -17.12 22.38 2.57
C ILE A 228 -17.94 23.63 2.27
N GLN A 229 -18.98 23.92 3.06
CA GLN A 229 -19.75 25.16 2.94
C GLN A 229 -18.88 26.39 3.19
N GLY A 230 -17.98 26.34 4.17
CA GLY A 230 -17.00 27.39 4.43
C GLY A 230 -16.14 27.64 3.20
N PHE A 231 -15.57 26.58 2.61
CA PHE A 231 -14.78 26.68 1.38
C PHE A 231 -15.56 27.28 0.21
N VAL A 232 -16.77 26.79 -0.04
CA VAL A 232 -17.66 27.29 -1.09
C VAL A 232 -17.99 28.78 -0.87
N GLY A 233 -18.16 29.20 0.39
CA GLY A 233 -18.31 30.60 0.77
C GLY A 233 -17.12 31.46 0.34
N SER A 234 -15.90 30.98 0.60
CA SER A 234 -14.66 31.64 0.15
C SER A 234 -14.56 31.74 -1.38
N LEU A 235 -14.96 30.68 -2.09
CA LEU A 235 -15.03 30.71 -3.56
C LEU A 235 -16.02 31.76 -4.06
N VAL A 236 -17.18 31.91 -3.42
CA VAL A 236 -18.15 32.96 -3.74
C VAL A 236 -17.54 34.34 -3.54
N GLY A 237 -16.87 34.57 -2.41
CA GLY A 237 -16.18 35.83 -2.10
C GLY A 237 -15.15 36.23 -3.16
N LYS A 238 -14.42 35.24 -3.71
CA LYS A 238 -13.44 35.43 -4.79
C LYS A 238 -14.02 35.36 -6.21
N LYS A 239 -15.34 35.22 -6.36
CA LYS A 239 -16.03 35.01 -7.65
C LYS A 239 -15.47 33.81 -8.46
N ALA A 240 -14.98 32.80 -7.76
CA ALA A 240 -14.42 31.59 -8.33
C ALA A 240 -15.51 30.57 -8.69
N SER A 241 -15.33 29.89 -9.82
CA SER A 241 -16.24 28.85 -10.31
C SER A 241 -15.76 27.43 -10.01
N LYS A 242 -14.43 27.24 -9.82
CA LYS A 242 -13.76 25.95 -9.65
C LYS A 242 -12.90 25.93 -8.39
N GLY A 243 -12.95 24.83 -7.65
CA GLY A 243 -12.09 24.64 -6.48
C GLY A 243 -11.81 23.17 -6.16
N ILE A 244 -10.71 22.92 -5.48
CA ILE A 244 -10.33 21.60 -4.98
C ILE A 244 -10.11 21.70 -3.48
N PHE A 245 -10.83 20.87 -2.72
CA PHE A 245 -10.62 20.71 -1.30
C PHE A 245 -9.87 19.40 -1.06
N ILE A 246 -8.70 19.50 -0.42
CA ILE A 246 -7.76 18.40 -0.24
C ILE A 246 -7.57 18.19 1.25
N THR A 247 -7.65 16.93 1.69
CA THR A 247 -7.48 16.57 3.10
C THR A 247 -6.80 15.21 3.24
N THR A 248 -6.13 15.00 4.36
CA THR A 248 -5.63 13.68 4.79
C THR A 248 -6.69 12.84 5.51
N ALA A 249 -7.83 13.43 5.83
CA ALA A 249 -8.98 12.77 6.47
C ALA A 249 -9.99 12.25 5.43
N LYS A 250 -11.10 11.64 5.88
CA LYS A 250 -12.22 11.23 5.02
C LYS A 250 -13.30 12.32 4.95
N PHE A 251 -14.05 12.37 3.85
CA PHE A 251 -15.25 13.21 3.77
C PHE A 251 -16.50 12.43 4.21
N SER A 252 -17.42 13.13 4.88
CA SER A 252 -18.74 12.57 5.18
C SER A 252 -19.58 12.42 3.89
N LYS A 253 -20.59 11.55 3.92
CA LYS A 253 -21.51 11.37 2.78
C LYS A 253 -22.24 12.67 2.45
N GLU A 254 -22.60 13.44 3.47
CA GLU A 254 -23.28 14.73 3.36
C GLU A 254 -22.37 15.79 2.73
N ALA A 255 -21.06 15.76 3.03
CA ALA A 255 -20.09 16.65 2.41
C ALA A 255 -19.96 16.38 0.90
N ARG A 256 -19.86 15.11 0.50
CA ARG A 256 -19.82 14.70 -0.92
C ARG A 256 -21.14 15.08 -1.63
N ALA A 257 -22.28 14.72 -1.06
CA ALA A 257 -23.60 15.05 -1.64
C ALA A 257 -23.83 16.57 -1.78
N TYR A 258 -23.28 17.38 -0.87
CA TYR A 258 -23.38 18.83 -0.97
C TYR A 258 -22.68 19.38 -2.21
N THR A 259 -21.50 18.87 -2.57
CA THR A 259 -20.76 19.33 -3.77
C THR A 259 -21.49 19.04 -5.08
N GLU A 260 -22.32 18.00 -5.12
CA GLU A 260 -23.15 17.67 -6.29
C GLU A 260 -24.38 18.58 -6.42
N SER A 261 -24.81 19.19 -5.32
CA SER A 261 -26.03 20.03 -5.26
C SER A 261 -25.80 21.50 -5.60
N ILE A 262 -24.55 21.93 -5.75
CA ILE A 262 -24.17 23.32 -5.98
C ILE A 262 -23.75 23.57 -7.44
N GLU A 263 -23.94 24.79 -7.92
CA GLU A 263 -23.57 25.18 -9.28
C GLU A 263 -22.04 25.21 -9.51
N LYS A 264 -21.27 25.52 -8.46
CA LYS A 264 -19.81 25.60 -8.52
C LYS A 264 -19.19 24.20 -8.61
N ARG A 265 -18.12 24.05 -9.37
CA ARG A 265 -17.39 22.78 -9.50
C ARG A 265 -16.37 22.65 -8.38
N VAL A 266 -16.71 21.87 -7.36
CA VAL A 266 -15.83 21.56 -6.24
C VAL A 266 -15.43 20.09 -6.29
N ILE A 267 -14.13 19.82 -6.39
CA ILE A 267 -13.57 18.48 -6.30
C ILE A 267 -13.06 18.23 -4.89
N LEU A 268 -13.41 17.07 -4.33
CA LEU A 268 -12.97 16.63 -3.01
C LEU A 268 -11.91 15.54 -3.18
N ILE A 269 -10.74 15.71 -2.57
CA ILE A 269 -9.64 14.75 -2.58
C ILE A 269 -9.33 14.37 -1.13
N ASP A 270 -9.65 13.13 -0.75
CA ASP A 270 -9.37 12.62 0.59
C ASP A 270 -7.99 11.96 0.68
N GLY A 271 -7.61 11.44 1.84
CA GLY A 271 -6.29 10.84 2.04
C GLY A 271 -6.00 9.66 1.09
N GLN A 272 -7.02 8.88 0.72
CA GLN A 272 -6.86 7.76 -0.20
C GLN A 272 -6.74 8.28 -1.64
N ASP A 273 -7.58 9.24 -2.03
CA ASP A 273 -7.51 9.88 -3.35
C ASP A 273 -6.16 10.58 -3.55
N LEU A 274 -5.67 11.27 -2.52
CA LEU A 274 -4.38 11.97 -2.52
C LEU A 274 -3.21 11.01 -2.77
N THR A 275 -3.13 9.93 -2.01
CA THR A 275 -2.04 8.94 -2.17
C THR A 275 -2.15 8.16 -3.48
N ASN A 276 -3.37 7.97 -4.01
CA ASN A 276 -3.58 7.47 -5.37
C ASN A 276 -3.02 8.40 -6.44
N LEU A 277 -3.26 9.70 -6.33
CA LEU A 277 -2.73 10.69 -7.26
C LEU A 277 -1.20 10.78 -7.14
N MET A 278 -0.66 10.85 -5.93
CA MET A 278 0.78 10.86 -5.70
C MET A 278 1.48 9.64 -6.28
N PHE A 279 0.90 8.45 -6.10
CA PHE A 279 1.40 7.22 -6.72
C PHE A 279 1.36 7.29 -8.26
N LYS A 280 0.22 7.72 -8.83
CA LYS A 280 0.02 7.79 -10.29
C LYS A 280 0.96 8.78 -10.98
N TYR A 281 1.26 9.90 -10.33
CA TYR A 281 2.05 10.99 -10.89
C TYR A 281 3.49 11.04 -10.34
N ASN A 282 3.95 9.99 -9.65
CA ASN A 282 5.30 9.88 -9.10
C ASN A 282 5.72 11.06 -8.21
N VAL A 283 4.82 11.49 -7.33
CA VAL A 283 5.08 12.57 -6.35
C VAL A 283 5.33 11.96 -4.99
N GLY A 284 6.52 12.18 -4.43
CA GLY A 284 6.93 11.59 -3.15
C GLY A 284 7.19 10.08 -3.21
N VAL A 285 7.13 9.48 -4.39
CA VAL A 285 7.47 8.08 -4.67
C VAL A 285 8.33 8.00 -5.93
N SER A 286 9.04 6.89 -6.10
CA SER A 286 9.86 6.63 -7.27
C SER A 286 9.76 5.15 -7.66
N ASP A 287 9.90 4.86 -8.95
CA ASP A 287 9.95 3.48 -9.43
C ASP A 287 11.12 2.73 -8.79
N GLU A 288 10.81 1.66 -8.06
CA GLU A 288 11.82 0.79 -7.48
C GLU A 288 12.24 -0.31 -8.47
N GLU A 289 11.28 -0.91 -9.19
CA GLU A 289 11.45 -1.95 -10.20
C GLU A 289 10.35 -1.88 -11.27
N VAL A 290 10.71 -2.15 -12.53
CA VAL A 290 9.77 -2.15 -13.66
C VAL A 290 9.77 -3.51 -14.35
N TYR A 291 8.61 -4.18 -14.38
CA TYR A 291 8.41 -5.46 -15.06
C TYR A 291 7.77 -5.21 -16.43
N THR A 292 8.42 -5.67 -17.52
CA THR A 292 7.90 -5.55 -18.88
C THR A 292 7.40 -6.90 -19.38
N ILE A 293 6.11 -6.99 -19.75
CA ILE A 293 5.51 -8.18 -20.34
C ILE A 293 5.48 -8.01 -21.86
N LYS A 294 5.96 -9.02 -22.60
CA LYS A 294 5.95 -9.03 -24.07
C LYS A 294 4.89 -10.01 -24.57
N LYS A 295 4.20 -9.63 -25.64
CA LYS A 295 3.28 -10.49 -26.38
C LYS A 295 3.84 -10.64 -27.80
N ILE A 296 3.63 -11.80 -28.42
CA ILE A 296 3.93 -11.99 -29.84
C ILE A 296 3.03 -11.03 -30.63
N ASP A 297 3.65 -10.26 -31.51
CA ASP A 297 2.98 -9.45 -32.53
C ASP A 297 2.72 -10.37 -33.72
N LEU A 298 1.50 -10.87 -33.88
CA LEU A 298 1.16 -11.82 -34.94
C LEU A 298 1.20 -11.16 -36.31
N ASP A 299 0.83 -9.88 -36.40
CA ASP A 299 0.80 -9.10 -37.65
C ASP A 299 2.20 -8.95 -38.25
N PHE A 300 3.26 -8.98 -37.42
CA PHE A 300 4.65 -8.99 -37.88
C PHE A 300 5.04 -10.29 -38.60
N PHE A 301 4.35 -11.41 -38.32
CA PHE A 301 4.64 -12.73 -38.87
C PHE A 301 3.62 -13.19 -39.93
N GLU A 302 2.65 -12.36 -40.29
CA GLU A 302 1.76 -12.60 -41.45
C GLU A 302 2.42 -12.01 -42.71
N GLU A 303 2.69 -12.84 -43.73
CA GLU A 303 3.20 -12.44 -45.05
C GLU A 303 2.14 -11.70 -45.90
#